data_AF-A0A1F9F4L3-F1
#
_entry.id   AF-A0A1F9F4L3-F1
#
_cell.length_a   1.000
_cell.length_b   1.000
_cell.length_c   1.000
_cell.angle_alpha   90.00
_cell.angle_beta   90.00
_cell.angle_gamma   90.00
#
_symmetry.space_group_name_H-M   'P 1'
#
loop_
_entity.id
_entity.type
_entity.pdbx_description
1 polymer ?
#
loop_
_entity_poly.entity_id
_entity_poly.type
_entity_poly.pdbx_seq_one_letter_code
_entity_poly.pdbx_strand_id
1 'polypeptide(L)'
;MFFLISCKEEEEIQKKFQKIEGLKIALQEEKDHTPYGQTQHETLKAYFSEINQMVLQLKNEEKYVNPLNSFIEKNNLEELCSKTLILKETWEDIMQNCTRNRFFLCAEEVRSYPDILLGFKNHLNAKNQETFDKTPACKDSL
;
A
#
# COMPACT_ATOMS: atom_id res chain seq x y z
N MET A 1 8.29 25.61 -20.90
CA MET A 1 7.75 26.06 -19.60
C MET A 1 6.96 24.90 -18.99
N PHE A 2 7.63 23.92 -18.37
CA PHE A 2 7.03 22.64 -17.93
C PHE A 2 7.52 22.18 -16.54
N PHE A 3 7.93 23.10 -15.66
CA PHE A 3 8.49 22.74 -14.35
C PHE A 3 7.54 22.87 -13.15
N LEU A 4 6.30 23.33 -13.35
CA LEU A 4 5.37 23.57 -12.23
C LEU A 4 4.36 22.45 -11.99
N ILE A 5 4.12 21.58 -12.98
CA ILE A 5 3.14 20.50 -12.87
C ILE A 5 3.69 19.45 -11.89
N SER A 6 4.87 18.88 -12.20
CA SER A 6 5.52 17.80 -11.43
C SER A 6 5.65 18.01 -9.92
N CYS A 7 5.71 19.25 -9.41
CA CYS A 7 5.75 19.51 -7.96
C CYS A 7 4.41 19.18 -7.28
N LYS A 8 3.29 19.44 -7.94
CA LYS A 8 1.96 19.22 -7.35
C LYS A 8 1.65 17.72 -7.27
N GLU A 9 1.89 16.96 -8.34
CA GLU A 9 1.67 15.51 -8.28
C GLU A 9 2.63 14.83 -7.30
N GLU A 10 3.90 15.27 -7.21
CA GLU A 10 4.84 14.73 -6.22
C GLU A 10 4.38 15.01 -4.78
N GLU A 11 3.85 16.20 -4.49
CA GLU A 11 3.25 16.53 -3.18
C GLU A 11 2.02 15.65 -2.88
N GLU A 12 1.17 15.39 -3.88
CA GLU A 12 0.03 14.49 -3.72
C GLU A 12 0.46 13.04 -3.45
N ILE A 13 1.52 12.55 -4.13
CA ILE A 13 2.12 11.24 -3.85
C ILE A 13 2.66 11.20 -2.41
N GLN A 14 3.40 12.23 -1.98
CA GLN A 14 3.92 12.30 -0.62
C GLN A 14 2.79 12.22 0.42
N LYS A 15 1.71 12.98 0.24
CA LYS A 15 0.54 12.95 1.15
C LYS A 15 -0.10 11.56 1.21
N LYS A 16 -0.14 10.83 0.09
CA LYS A 16 -0.63 9.44 0.05
C LYS A 16 0.25 8.50 0.85
N PHE A 17 1.58 8.55 0.68
CA PHE A 17 2.50 7.73 1.49
C PHE A 17 2.35 8.02 2.98
N GLN A 18 2.27 9.29 3.38
CA GLN A 18 2.05 9.68 4.78
C GLN A 18 0.71 9.17 5.32
N LYS A 19 -0.35 9.22 4.51
CA LYS A 19 -1.65 8.68 4.89
C LYS A 19 -1.60 7.17 5.06
N ILE A 20 -0.97 6.44 4.14
CA ILE A 20 -0.82 4.98 4.22
C ILE A 20 0.01 4.60 5.46
N GLU A 21 1.08 5.33 5.77
CA GLU A 21 1.86 5.13 7.00
C GLU A 21 0.99 5.27 8.26
N GLY A 22 0.19 6.33 8.36
CA GLY A 22 -0.74 6.51 9.48
C GLY A 22 -1.79 5.40 9.57
N LEU A 23 -2.32 4.95 8.44
CA LEU A 23 -3.27 3.83 8.38
C LEU A 23 -2.63 2.49 8.74
N LYS A 24 -1.36 2.27 8.38
CA LYS A 24 -0.61 1.07 8.76
C LYS A 24 -0.48 0.98 10.27
N ILE A 25 -0.17 2.10 10.94
CA ILE A 25 -0.04 2.15 12.40
C ILE A 25 -1.38 1.76 13.05
N ALA A 26 -2.48 2.37 12.62
CA ALA A 26 -3.81 2.02 13.12
C ALA A 26 -4.17 0.54 12.86
N LEU A 27 -3.83 0.01 11.68
CA LEU A 27 -4.02 -1.41 11.37
C LEU A 27 -3.23 -2.32 12.31
N GLN A 28 -1.98 -1.97 12.64
CA GLN A 28 -1.15 -2.77 13.53
C GLN A 28 -1.71 -2.83 14.95
N GLU A 29 -2.40 -1.79 15.40
CA GLU A 29 -3.09 -1.74 16.70
C GLU A 29 -4.36 -2.61 16.71
N GLU A 30 -5.06 -2.71 15.58
CA GLU A 30 -6.38 -3.35 15.49
C GLU A 30 -6.35 -4.79 14.93
N LYS A 31 -5.28 -5.23 14.27
CA LYS A 31 -5.24 -6.49 13.50
C LYS A 31 -5.54 -7.77 14.31
N ASP A 32 -5.25 -7.76 15.62
CA ASP A 32 -5.38 -8.92 16.50
C ASP A 32 -6.59 -8.80 17.46
N HIS A 33 -7.43 -7.76 17.31
CA HIS A 33 -8.61 -7.61 18.14
C HIS A 33 -9.62 -8.72 17.89
N THR A 34 -10.04 -9.38 18.98
CA THR A 34 -11.08 -10.40 18.99
C THR A 34 -12.12 -10.09 20.06
N PRO A 35 -13.43 -10.17 19.78
CA PRO A 35 -14.03 -10.60 18.51
C PRO A 35 -13.86 -9.57 17.39
N TYR A 36 -13.92 -10.05 16.13
CA TYR A 36 -13.91 -9.17 14.97
C TYR A 36 -15.05 -8.16 15.04
N GLY A 37 -14.70 -6.87 15.06
CA GLY A 37 -15.61 -5.77 15.33
C GLY A 37 -15.64 -4.72 14.23
N GLN A 38 -16.53 -3.74 14.39
CA GLN A 38 -16.69 -2.65 13.42
C GLN A 38 -15.42 -1.80 13.29
N THR A 39 -14.78 -1.45 14.41
CA THR A 39 -13.53 -0.65 14.39
C THR A 39 -12.44 -1.35 13.60
N GLN A 40 -12.18 -2.63 13.90
CA GLN A 40 -11.22 -3.43 13.16
C GLN A 40 -11.59 -3.52 11.66
N HIS A 41 -12.86 -3.71 11.33
CA HIS A 41 -13.33 -3.72 9.94
C HIS A 41 -13.01 -2.42 9.21
N GLU A 42 -13.36 -1.28 9.81
CA GLU A 42 -13.14 0.05 9.22
C GLU A 42 -11.65 0.37 9.08
N THR A 43 -10.84 0.03 10.08
CA THR A 43 -9.39 0.24 10.06
C THR A 43 -8.71 -0.58 8.97
N LEU A 44 -9.00 -1.89 8.88
CA LEU A 44 -8.45 -2.74 7.84
C LEU A 44 -8.88 -2.21 6.46
N LYS A 45 -10.18 -1.96 6.27
CA LYS A 45 -10.70 -1.43 5.01
C LYS A 45 -10.00 -0.13 4.61
N ALA A 46 -9.85 0.83 5.53
CA ALA A 46 -9.22 2.11 5.24
C ALA A 46 -7.78 1.94 4.72
N TYR A 47 -6.98 1.09 5.37
CA TYR A 47 -5.61 0.81 4.95
C TYR A 47 -5.54 0.19 3.55
N PHE A 48 -6.24 -0.94 3.34
CA PHE A 48 -6.17 -1.66 2.06
C PHE A 48 -6.79 -0.87 0.90
N SER A 49 -7.90 -0.17 1.15
CA SER A 49 -8.53 0.67 0.14
C SER A 49 -7.66 1.87 -0.26
N GLU A 50 -6.86 2.46 0.65
CA GLU A 50 -5.98 3.57 0.28
C GLU A 50 -4.88 3.14 -0.70
N ILE A 51 -4.26 1.99 -0.45
CA ILE A 51 -3.26 1.42 -1.36
C ILE A 51 -3.90 1.08 -2.70
N ASN A 52 -5.08 0.47 -2.70
CA ASN A 52 -5.83 0.18 -3.92
C ASN A 52 -6.16 1.47 -4.72
N GLN A 53 -6.61 2.54 -4.04
CA GLN A 53 -6.89 3.83 -4.67
C GLN A 53 -5.65 4.45 -5.28
N MET A 54 -4.49 4.31 -4.64
CA MET A 54 -3.22 4.76 -5.21
C MET A 54 -2.90 4.00 -6.50
N VAL A 55 -3.05 2.67 -6.52
CA VAL A 55 -2.81 1.85 -7.72
C VAL A 55 -3.80 2.17 -8.84
N LEU A 56 -5.09 2.34 -8.51
CA LEU A 56 -6.11 2.76 -9.48
C LEU A 56 -5.81 4.14 -10.08
N GLN A 57 -5.29 5.08 -9.28
CA GLN A 57 -4.89 6.39 -9.77
C GLN A 57 -3.71 6.28 -10.75
N LEU A 58 -2.68 5.50 -10.42
CA LEU A 58 -1.53 5.27 -11.31
C LEU A 58 -1.94 4.61 -12.62
N LYS A 59 -2.93 3.71 -12.57
CA LYS A 59 -3.51 3.05 -13.74
C LYS A 59 -4.30 4.01 -14.63
N ASN A 60 -5.10 4.88 -14.03
CA ASN A 60 -6.03 5.75 -14.77
C ASN A 60 -5.41 7.08 -15.18
N GLU A 61 -4.36 7.53 -14.49
CA GLU A 61 -3.78 8.86 -14.64
C GLU A 61 -2.24 8.78 -14.75
N GLU A 62 -1.75 8.54 -15.97
CA GLU A 62 -0.32 8.39 -16.29
C GLU A 62 0.56 9.55 -15.77
N LYS A 63 -0.02 10.75 -15.64
CA LYS A 63 0.65 11.93 -15.08
C LYS A 63 1.24 11.71 -13.67
N TYR A 64 0.77 10.71 -12.91
CA TYR A 64 1.31 10.37 -11.58
C TYR A 64 2.44 9.34 -11.60
N VAL A 65 2.67 8.63 -12.71
CA VAL A 65 3.68 7.56 -12.80
C VAL A 65 5.11 8.12 -12.70
N ASN A 66 5.40 9.17 -13.45
CA ASN A 66 6.72 9.81 -13.40
C ASN A 66 7.00 10.49 -12.04
N PRO A 67 6.07 11.27 -11.47
CA PRO A 67 6.20 11.80 -10.10
C PRO A 67 6.40 10.71 -9.04
N LEU A 68 5.69 9.58 -9.12
CA LEU A 68 5.89 8.45 -8.20
C LEU A 68 7.34 7.94 -8.23
N ASN A 69 7.86 7.68 -9.43
CA ASN A 69 9.22 7.16 -9.57
C ASN A 69 10.28 8.18 -9.11
N SER A 70 10.09 9.46 -9.43
CA SER A 70 10.91 10.57 -8.91
C SER A 70 10.89 10.62 -7.38
N PHE A 71 9.70 10.52 -6.78
CA PHE A 71 9.52 10.54 -5.32
C PHE A 71 10.26 9.37 -4.64
N ILE A 72 10.13 8.16 -5.18
CA ILE A 72 10.80 6.95 -4.66
C ILE A 72 12.32 7.10 -4.73
N GLU A 73 12.84 7.59 -5.86
CA GLU A 73 14.28 7.79 -6.04
C GLU A 73 14.86 8.82 -5.06
N LYS A 74 14.06 9.80 -4.63
CA LYS A 74 14.43 10.83 -3.65
C LYS A 74 14.35 10.35 -2.19
N ASN A 75 13.43 9.44 -1.86
CA ASN A 75 13.04 9.14 -0.46
C ASN A 75 13.41 7.74 0.04
N ASN A 76 14.27 7.01 -0.69
CA ASN A 76 14.69 5.64 -0.39
C ASN A 76 13.52 4.63 -0.32
N LEU A 77 13.47 3.73 -1.29
CA LEU A 77 12.41 2.73 -1.39
C LEU A 77 12.30 1.82 -0.16
N GLU A 78 13.41 1.49 0.50
CA GLU A 78 13.41 0.65 1.70
C GLU A 78 12.65 1.28 2.87
N GLU A 79 12.92 2.56 3.12
CA GLU A 79 12.24 3.30 4.17
C GLU A 79 10.74 3.44 3.85
N LEU A 80 10.40 3.75 2.60
CA LEU A 80 9.02 3.87 2.15
C LEU A 80 8.24 2.56 2.35
N CYS A 81 8.77 1.42 1.88
CA CYS A 81 8.11 0.12 2.07
C CYS A 81 7.99 -0.23 3.55
N SER A 82 9.06 -0.05 4.34
CA SER A 82 9.04 -0.33 5.77
C SER A 82 7.99 0.50 6.51
N LYS A 83 7.74 1.74 6.09
CA LYS A 83 6.74 2.62 6.71
C LYS A 83 5.32 2.38 6.23
N THR A 84 5.11 1.87 5.01
CA THR A 84 3.78 1.83 4.38
C THR A 84 3.23 0.43 4.14
N LEU A 85 4.07 -0.56 3.86
CA LEU A 85 3.63 -1.92 3.54
C LEU A 85 3.63 -2.81 4.78
N ILE A 86 2.66 -3.71 4.88
CA ILE A 86 2.69 -4.80 5.86
C ILE A 86 3.44 -5.99 5.26
N LEU A 87 4.03 -6.82 6.11
CA LEU A 87 4.67 -8.06 5.66
C LEU A 87 3.60 -9.07 5.25
N LYS A 88 3.95 -9.99 4.36
CA LYS A 88 3.07 -11.08 3.93
C LYS A 88 2.53 -11.88 5.10
N GLU A 89 3.38 -12.21 6.07
CA GLU A 89 2.97 -12.94 7.29
C GLU A 89 1.87 -12.19 8.05
N THR A 90 2.00 -10.86 8.19
CA THR A 90 0.97 -10.03 8.83
C THR A 90 -0.34 -10.03 8.04
N TRP A 91 -0.27 -10.01 6.71
CA TRP A 91 -1.45 -10.13 5.87
C TRP A 91 -2.11 -11.52 5.98
N GLU A 92 -1.33 -12.59 6.02
CA GLU A 92 -1.82 -13.97 6.20
C GLU A 92 -2.52 -14.13 7.55
N ASP A 93 -2.00 -13.53 8.62
CA ASP A 93 -2.64 -13.50 9.94
C ASP A 93 -4.00 -12.77 9.90
N ILE A 94 -4.05 -11.61 9.24
CA ILE A 94 -5.30 -10.86 9.04
C ILE A 94 -6.31 -11.72 8.27
N MET A 95 -5.88 -12.41 7.21
CA MET A 95 -6.74 -13.28 6.39
C MET A 95 -7.36 -14.42 7.21
N GLN A 96 -6.61 -14.99 8.16
CA GLN A 96 -7.12 -16.00 9.08
C GLN A 96 -8.20 -15.42 10.00
N ASN A 97 -7.96 -14.24 10.59
CA ASN A 97 -8.92 -13.55 11.45
C ASN A 97 -10.18 -13.08 10.70
N CYS A 98 -10.03 -12.76 9.41
CA CYS A 98 -11.12 -12.37 8.52
C CYS A 98 -11.99 -13.54 8.04
N THR A 99 -11.62 -14.80 8.33
CA THR A 99 -12.33 -15.99 7.83
C THR A 99 -12.97 -16.77 8.97
N ARG A 100 -14.31 -16.84 9.00
CA ARG A 100 -15.07 -17.59 10.01
C ARG A 100 -16.09 -18.50 9.35
N ASN A 101 -16.07 -19.80 9.69
CA ASN A 101 -17.02 -20.80 9.16
C ASN A 101 -17.13 -20.79 7.62
N ARG A 102 -16.00 -20.61 6.91
CA ARG A 102 -15.91 -20.47 5.43
C ARG A 102 -16.45 -19.16 4.85
N PHE A 103 -16.93 -18.22 5.68
CA PHE A 103 -17.29 -16.87 5.26
C PHE A 103 -16.13 -15.92 5.49
N PHE A 104 -15.90 -15.04 4.53
CA PHE A 104 -14.95 -13.94 4.66
C PHE A 104 -15.70 -12.67 5.10
N LEU A 105 -15.23 -12.05 6.17
CA LEU A 105 -15.90 -10.94 6.85
C LEU A 105 -15.30 -9.56 6.53
N CYS A 106 -14.05 -9.54 6.05
CA CYS A 106 -13.34 -8.31 5.74
C CYS A 106 -13.71 -7.76 4.35
N ALA A 107 -13.28 -6.52 4.09
CA ALA A 107 -13.43 -5.89 2.77
C ALA A 107 -12.63 -6.64 1.70
N GLU A 108 -13.08 -6.59 0.44
CA GLU A 108 -12.48 -7.36 -0.66
C GLU A 108 -11.02 -6.94 -0.95
N GLU A 109 -10.69 -5.68 -0.69
CA GLU A 109 -9.33 -5.14 -0.83
C GLU A 109 -8.33 -5.83 0.11
N VAL A 110 -8.80 -6.34 1.26
CA VAL A 110 -7.95 -7.14 2.17
C VAL A 110 -7.52 -8.42 1.48
N ARG A 111 -8.44 -9.13 0.82
CA ARG A 111 -8.13 -10.35 0.09
C ARG A 111 -7.26 -10.07 -1.14
N SER A 112 -7.50 -8.94 -1.80
CA SER A 112 -6.83 -8.57 -3.06
C SER A 112 -5.46 -7.92 -2.86
N TYR A 113 -4.97 -7.81 -1.63
CA TYR A 113 -3.75 -7.06 -1.31
C TYR A 113 -2.51 -7.49 -2.11
N PRO A 114 -2.19 -8.79 -2.28
CA PRO A 114 -1.04 -9.20 -3.09
C PRO A 114 -1.13 -8.73 -4.55
N ASP A 115 -2.33 -8.80 -5.14
CA ASP A 115 -2.57 -8.36 -6.51
C ASP A 115 -2.49 -6.83 -6.63
N ILE A 116 -2.96 -6.11 -5.61
CA ILE A 116 -2.82 -4.64 -5.51
C ILE A 116 -1.34 -4.27 -5.47
N LEU A 117 -0.52 -4.93 -4.63
CA LEU A 117 0.91 -4.65 -4.56
C LEU A 117 1.65 -4.99 -5.86
N LEU A 118 1.27 -6.08 -6.52
CA LEU A 118 1.80 -6.39 -7.85
C LEU A 118 1.43 -5.29 -8.86
N GLY A 119 0.20 -4.79 -8.80
CA GLY A 119 -0.26 -3.64 -9.58
C GLY A 119 0.56 -2.38 -9.30
N PHE A 120 0.86 -2.08 -8.04
CA PHE A 120 1.74 -0.97 -7.65
C PHE A 120 3.13 -1.13 -8.27
N LYS A 121 3.75 -2.30 -8.10
CA LYS A 121 5.08 -2.60 -8.63
C LYS A 121 5.15 -2.41 -10.15
N ASN A 122 4.09 -2.80 -10.88
CA ASN A 122 4.04 -2.66 -12.33
C ASN A 122 4.06 -1.20 -12.84
N HIS A 123 3.77 -0.23 -11.96
CA HIS A 123 3.88 1.21 -12.29
C HIS A 123 5.26 1.80 -11.94
N LEU A 124 6.16 1.02 -11.37
CA LEU A 124 7.55 1.44 -11.14
C LEU A 124 8.36 1.31 -12.43
N ASN A 125 9.36 2.16 -12.61
CA ASN A 125 10.34 2.03 -13.68
C ASN A 125 11.24 0.80 -13.41
N ALA A 126 11.98 0.34 -14.43
CA ALA A 126 12.78 -0.89 -14.33
C ALA A 126 13.76 -0.88 -13.14
N LYS A 127 14.41 0.26 -12.88
CA LYS A 127 15.34 0.44 -11.75
C LYS A 127 14.63 0.28 -10.40
N ASN A 128 13.47 0.92 -10.23
CA ASN A 128 12.69 0.85 -9.00
C ASN A 128 12.04 -0.51 -8.81
N GLN A 129 11.63 -1.21 -9.88
CA GLN A 129 11.17 -2.60 -9.80
C GLN A 129 12.29 -3.54 -9.34
N GLU A 130 13.49 -3.41 -9.90
CA GLU A 130 14.65 -4.20 -9.48
C GLU A 130 15.02 -3.93 -8.03
N THR A 131 14.94 -2.67 -7.60
CA THR A 131 15.16 -2.30 -6.20
C THR A 131 14.09 -2.91 -5.30
N PHE A 132 12.82 -2.83 -5.69
CA PHE A 132 11.70 -3.44 -4.96
C PHE A 132 11.92 -4.94 -4.74
N ASP A 133 12.39 -5.66 -5.76
CA ASP A 133 12.64 -7.11 -5.70
C ASP A 133 13.85 -7.52 -4.84
N LYS A 134 14.75 -6.58 -4.55
CA LYS A 134 15.96 -6.82 -3.74
C LYS A 134 15.82 -6.33 -2.31
N THR A 135 14.93 -5.38 -2.06
CA THR A 135 14.72 -4.78 -0.75
C THR A 135 13.78 -5.65 0.10
N PRO A 136 14.23 -6.23 1.22
CA PRO A 136 13.41 -7.13 2.04
C PRO A 136 12.07 -6.51 2.45
N ALA A 137 12.08 -5.26 2.92
CA ALA A 137 10.87 -4.54 3.34
C ALA A 137 9.80 -4.38 2.24
N CYS A 138 10.17 -4.50 0.96
CA CYS A 138 9.24 -4.45 -0.17
C CYS A 138 8.91 -5.86 -0.68
N LYS A 139 9.94 -6.68 -0.89
CA LYS A 139 9.82 -8.03 -1.42
C LYS A 139 9.01 -8.94 -0.50
N ASP A 140 9.24 -8.85 0.80
CA ASP A 140 8.61 -9.73 1.80
C ASP A 140 7.17 -9.28 2.12
N SER A 141 6.69 -8.19 1.49
CA SER A 141 5.27 -7.78 1.48
C SER A 141 4.45 -8.48 0.39
N LEU A 142 5.09 -9.13 -0.61
CA LEU A 142 4.46 -9.92 -1.67
C LEU A 142 4.45 -11.42 -1.33
#